data_AF-A0A3M6AJ93-F1
#
_entry.id   AF-A0A3M6AJ93-F1
#
_cell.length_a   1.000
_cell.length_b   1.000
_cell.length_c   1.000
_cell.angle_alpha   90.00
_cell.angle_beta   90.00
_cell.angle_gamma   90.00
#
_symmetry.space_group_name_H-M   'P 1'
#
loop_
_entity.id
_entity.type
_entity.pdbx_description
1 polymer ?
#
loop_
_entity_poly.entity_id
_entity_poly.type
_entity_poly.pdbx_seq_one_letter_code
_entity_poly.pdbx_strand_id
1 'polypeptide(L)'
;VPGVLLLVGTFFVPPSPRWLASKGRFNEAQDVLEQLRTNKQDAQREVDEMKAQDEEARHRPKARDLLRQGWVIKLLLIGIGLGFTAQLTGVNAFMYYTPIILKNTGMGTNAALTATIGNGVVSVIATLLGIWAIGRYGRRHLLMTGLVMVILMQAALGCVLQFMPQNLTQSYTALACILVFLLFMQMCISPVYWLLMSELFPMQVRGLLTGTAVSMQWLFNASVAFTFPIAVDTIGNPTFLIFAAINVGSLIFVFLCLPETKGKSLEQIEKHLKKEL
;
A
#
# COMPACT_ATOMS: atom_id res chain seq x y z
N VAL A 1 8.32 -22.94 9.69
CA VAL A 1 9.38 -23.04 8.66
C VAL A 1 9.80 -21.67 8.12
N PRO A 2 8.92 -20.80 7.57
CA PRO A 2 9.36 -19.50 7.01
C PRO A 2 9.99 -18.55 8.04
N GLY A 3 9.42 -18.49 9.25
CA GLY A 3 9.95 -17.62 10.32
C GLY A 3 11.35 -18.03 10.81
N VAL A 4 11.67 -19.33 10.82
CA VAL A 4 13.01 -19.82 11.18
C VAL A 4 14.01 -19.48 10.10
N LEU A 5 13.64 -19.64 8.82
CA LEU A 5 14.48 -19.24 7.69
C LEU A 5 14.76 -17.74 7.70
N LEU A 6 13.76 -16.92 7.99
CA LEU A 6 13.92 -15.47 8.12
C LEU A 6 14.85 -15.13 9.30
N LEU A 7 14.65 -15.75 10.47
CA LEU A 7 15.49 -15.54 11.65
C LEU A 7 16.95 -15.91 11.39
N VAL A 8 17.20 -17.06 10.75
CA VAL A 8 18.55 -17.47 10.34
C VAL A 8 19.13 -16.49 9.32
N GLY A 9 18.34 -16.09 8.31
CA GLY A 9 18.75 -15.12 7.30
C GLY A 9 19.13 -13.75 7.87
N THR A 10 18.46 -13.33 8.94
CA THR A 10 18.73 -12.02 9.58
C THR A 10 20.14 -11.95 10.17
N PHE A 11 20.76 -13.08 10.56
CA PHE A 11 22.14 -13.10 11.03
C PHE A 11 23.16 -12.84 9.92
N PHE A 12 22.79 -13.06 8.65
CA PHE A 12 23.67 -12.83 7.49
C PHE A 12 23.49 -11.45 6.85
N VAL A 13 22.43 -10.72 7.23
CA VAL A 13 22.16 -9.39 6.66
C VAL A 13 22.97 -8.35 7.42
N PRO A 14 23.86 -7.59 6.76
CA PRO A 14 24.60 -6.54 7.43
C PRO A 14 23.65 -5.43 7.92
N PRO A 15 23.99 -4.76 9.03
CA PRO A 15 23.19 -3.66 9.57
C PRO A 15 23.05 -2.51 8.56
N SER A 16 21.90 -1.83 8.56
CA SER A 16 21.65 -0.70 7.65
C SER A 16 22.68 0.42 7.85
N PRO A 17 23.43 0.83 6.81
CA PRO A 17 24.41 1.90 6.90
C PRO A 17 23.81 3.23 7.38
N ARG A 18 22.60 3.55 6.93
CA ARG A 18 21.86 4.75 7.35
C ARG A 18 21.48 4.72 8.83
N TRP A 19 21.15 3.54 9.35
CA TRP A 19 20.87 3.40 10.78
C TRP A 19 22.13 3.54 11.62
N LEU A 20 23.25 2.95 11.19
CA LEU A 20 24.56 3.12 11.84
C LEU A 20 24.99 4.59 11.85
N ALA A 21 24.86 5.28 10.72
CA ALA A 21 25.10 6.72 10.61
C ALA A 21 24.21 7.54 11.55
N SER A 22 22.91 7.21 11.67
CA SER A 22 22.00 7.89 12.62
C SER A 22 22.36 7.69 14.10
N LYS A 23 23.25 6.75 14.41
CA LYS A 23 23.80 6.51 15.74
C LYS A 23 25.21 7.08 15.92
N GLY A 24 25.73 7.81 14.93
CA GLY A 24 27.08 8.36 14.92
C GLY A 24 28.18 7.33 14.61
N ARG A 25 27.82 6.09 14.22
CA ARG A 25 28.77 5.00 13.93
C ARG A 25 29.20 5.03 12.45
N PHE A 26 29.84 6.12 12.04
CA PHE A 26 30.17 6.36 10.62
C PHE A 26 31.20 5.39 10.05
N ASN A 27 32.18 4.96 10.86
CA ASN A 27 33.21 4.01 10.40
C ASN A 27 32.59 2.65 10.05
N GLU A 28 31.68 2.15 10.89
CA GLU A 28 30.97 0.89 10.61
C GLU A 28 30.00 1.02 9.43
N ALA A 29 29.38 2.20 9.26
CA ALA A 29 28.55 2.47 8.09
C ALA A 29 29.39 2.43 6.80
N GLN A 30 30.63 2.94 6.84
CA GLN A 30 31.59 2.87 5.74
C GLN A 30 31.98 1.43 5.43
N ASP A 31 32.33 0.62 6.44
CA ASP A 31 32.71 -0.78 6.25
C ASP A 31 31.60 -1.59 5.56
N VAL A 32 30.34 -1.37 5.95
CA VAL A 32 29.19 -2.03 5.32
C VAL A 32 28.96 -1.50 3.89
N LEU A 33 29.13 -0.19 3.64
CA LEU A 33 28.99 0.38 2.31
C LEU A 33 30.09 -0.10 1.35
N GLU A 34 31.32 -0.29 1.82
CA GLU A 34 32.41 -0.86 1.04
C GLU A 34 32.16 -2.32 0.64
N GLN A 35 31.36 -3.07 1.41
CA GLN A 35 30.91 -4.42 1.03
C GLN A 35 29.77 -4.40 0.01
N LEU A 36 28.94 -3.36 0.02
CA LEU A 36 27.75 -3.24 -0.84
C LEU A 36 28.03 -2.51 -2.17
N ARG A 37 29.07 -1.68 -2.24
CA ARG A 37 29.41 -0.87 -3.42
C ARG A 37 30.65 -1.42 -4.12
N THR A 38 30.62 -1.44 -5.44
CA THR A 38 31.77 -1.87 -6.26
C THR A 38 32.94 -0.89 -6.19
N ASN A 39 32.70 0.38 -5.86
CA ASN A 39 33.70 1.44 -5.79
C ASN A 39 33.76 2.07 -4.40
N LYS A 40 34.95 2.11 -3.80
CA LYS A 40 35.19 2.71 -2.48
C LYS A 40 34.90 4.22 -2.45
N GLN A 41 35.08 4.91 -3.58
CA GLN A 41 34.79 6.35 -3.67
C GLN A 41 33.29 6.65 -3.56
N ASP A 42 32.42 5.77 -4.07
CA ASP A 42 30.97 5.94 -3.95
C ASP A 42 30.51 5.67 -2.51
N ALA A 43 31.11 4.69 -1.84
CA ALA A 43 30.87 4.44 -0.41
C ALA A 43 31.26 5.65 0.46
N GLN A 44 32.44 6.24 0.21
CA GLN A 44 32.90 7.43 0.93
C GLN A 44 31.97 8.62 0.72
N ARG A 45 31.56 8.88 -0.54
CA ARG A 45 30.59 9.94 -0.86
C ARG A 45 29.28 9.77 -0.11
N GLU A 46 28.73 8.56 -0.07
CA GLU A 46 27.46 8.27 0.60
C GLU A 46 27.57 8.46 2.13
N VAL A 47 28.72 8.15 2.74
CA VAL A 47 28.99 8.43 4.16
C VAL A 47 29.12 9.93 4.43
N ASP A 48 29.79 10.67 3.55
CA ASP A 48 29.96 12.12 3.71
C ASP A 48 28.62 12.86 3.56
N GLU A 49 27.75 12.41 2.65
CA GLU A 49 26.35 12.88 2.56
C GLU A 49 25.56 12.57 3.84
N MET A 50 25.75 11.39 4.44
CA MET A 50 25.10 11.04 5.71
C MET A 50 25.62 11.90 6.87
N LYS A 51 26.91 12.23 6.92
CA LYS A 51 27.48 13.15 7.92
C LYS A 51 26.91 14.55 7.79
N ALA A 52 26.84 15.08 6.56
CA ALA A 52 26.23 16.38 6.30
C ALA A 52 24.75 16.41 6.71
N GLN A 53 24.00 15.34 6.44
CA GLN A 53 22.61 15.20 6.91
C GLN A 53 22.50 15.09 8.43
N ASP A 54 23.43 14.42 9.13
CA ASP A 54 23.42 14.34 10.61
C ASP A 54 23.72 15.70 11.24
N GLU A 55 24.67 16.46 10.69
CA GLU A 55 24.98 17.82 11.15
C GLU A 55 23.78 18.77 10.95
N GLU A 56 23.13 18.72 9.78
CA GLU A 56 21.86 19.44 9.58
C GLU A 56 20.76 18.95 10.52
N ALA A 57 20.69 17.66 10.81
CA ALA A 57 19.68 17.09 11.71
C ALA A 57 19.87 17.52 13.17
N ARG A 58 21.11 17.79 13.62
CA ARG A 58 21.37 18.38 14.95
C ARG A 58 20.78 19.78 15.12
N HIS A 59 20.60 20.50 14.01
CA HIS A 59 19.92 21.80 13.98
C HIS A 59 18.40 21.70 13.79
N ARG A 60 17.86 20.51 13.50
CA ARG A 60 16.41 20.29 13.35
C ARG A 60 15.73 20.12 14.72
N PRO A 61 14.44 20.50 14.85
CA PRO A 61 13.68 20.32 16.09
C PRO A 61 13.64 18.85 16.54
N LYS A 62 13.66 18.62 17.86
CA LYS A 62 13.63 17.27 18.44
C LYS A 62 12.39 16.51 17.96
N ALA A 63 12.48 15.19 17.82
CA ALA A 63 11.38 14.33 17.37
C ALA A 63 10.07 14.56 18.14
N ARG A 64 10.15 14.83 19.45
CA ARG A 64 8.98 15.16 20.30
C ARG A 64 8.32 16.49 19.92
N ASP A 65 9.10 17.47 19.49
CA ASP A 65 8.61 18.79 19.09
C ASP A 65 7.98 18.71 17.69
N LEU A 66 8.55 17.90 16.80
CA LEU A 66 7.96 17.60 15.48
C LEU A 66 6.58 16.95 15.58
N LEU A 67 6.39 16.00 16.51
CA LEU A 67 5.09 15.34 16.70
C LEU A 67 3.98 16.29 17.17
N ARG A 68 4.34 17.43 17.75
CA ARG A 68 3.38 18.48 18.16
C ARG A 68 3.04 19.44 17.03
N GLN A 69 3.75 19.39 15.90
CA GLN A 69 3.50 20.29 14.78
C GLN A 69 2.26 19.82 14.00
N GLY A 70 1.34 20.74 13.74
CA GLY A 70 0.07 20.43 13.07
C GLY A 70 0.24 19.78 11.69
N TRP A 71 1.28 20.10 10.93
CA TRP A 71 1.55 19.46 9.64
C TRP A 71 1.96 17.99 9.76
N VAL A 72 2.64 17.59 10.85
CA VAL A 72 3.01 16.18 11.10
C VAL A 72 1.77 15.37 11.47
N ILE A 73 0.86 15.95 12.27
CA ILE A 73 -0.43 15.34 12.57
C ILE A 73 -1.26 15.19 11.29
N LYS A 74 -1.29 16.21 10.42
CA LYS A 74 -1.95 16.12 9.11
C LYS A 74 -1.36 15.01 8.24
N LEU A 75 -0.04 14.85 8.19
CA LEU A 75 0.61 13.73 7.49
C LEU A 75 0.17 12.38 8.05
N LEU A 76 0.12 12.24 9.38
CA LEU A 76 -0.37 11.02 10.02
C LEU A 76 -1.83 10.74 9.61
N LEU A 77 -2.69 11.75 9.61
CA LEU A 77 -4.08 11.63 9.17
C LEU A 77 -4.19 11.24 7.68
N ILE A 78 -3.36 11.80 6.81
CA ILE A 78 -3.28 11.38 5.40
C ILE A 78 -2.85 9.91 5.32
N GLY A 79 -1.85 9.49 6.11
CA GLY A 79 -1.40 8.10 6.14
C GLY A 79 -2.46 7.12 6.63
N ILE A 80 -3.20 7.50 7.68
CA ILE A 80 -4.36 6.75 8.19
C ILE A 80 -5.46 6.70 7.13
N GLY A 81 -5.79 7.83 6.49
CA GLY A 81 -6.79 7.90 5.43
C GLY A 81 -6.42 7.08 4.20
N LEU A 82 -5.15 7.04 3.82
CA LEU A 82 -4.64 6.14 2.78
C LEU A 82 -4.80 4.67 3.19
N GLY A 83 -4.57 4.34 4.46
CA GLY A 83 -4.78 2.99 4.99
C GLY A 83 -6.25 2.59 4.98
N PHE A 84 -7.14 3.54 5.32
CA PHE A 84 -8.58 3.42 5.19
C PHE A 84 -8.97 3.15 3.73
N THR A 85 -8.55 4.00 2.80
CA THR A 85 -8.79 3.82 1.36
C THR A 85 -8.30 2.46 0.84
N ALA A 86 -7.09 2.02 1.23
CA ALA A 86 -6.55 0.73 0.81
C ALA A 86 -7.38 -0.45 1.32
N GLN A 87 -7.88 -0.41 2.57
CA GLN A 87 -8.60 -1.53 3.18
C GLN A 87 -10.10 -1.55 2.85
N LEU A 88 -10.74 -0.40 2.66
CA LEU A 88 -12.15 -0.33 2.27
C LEU A 88 -12.40 -0.71 0.80
N THR A 89 -11.35 -0.88 0.01
CA THR A 89 -11.46 -1.64 -1.24
C THR A 89 -11.93 -3.07 -0.99
N GLY A 90 -11.82 -3.60 0.24
CA GLY A 90 -12.23 -4.95 0.57
C GLY A 90 -11.30 -6.02 0.02
N VAL A 91 -10.09 -5.68 -0.43
CA VAL A 91 -9.19 -6.62 -1.13
C VAL A 91 -9.01 -7.96 -0.41
N ASN A 92 -8.88 -7.93 0.92
CA ASN A 92 -8.72 -9.13 1.72
C ASN A 92 -10.02 -9.95 1.80
N ALA A 93 -11.17 -9.29 1.94
CA ALA A 93 -12.46 -9.96 1.86
C ALA A 93 -12.66 -10.63 0.49
N PHE A 94 -12.35 -9.92 -0.59
CA PHE A 94 -12.40 -10.50 -1.94
C PHE A 94 -11.45 -11.70 -2.10
N MET A 95 -10.22 -11.62 -1.59
CA MET A 95 -9.29 -12.74 -1.63
C MET A 95 -9.83 -14.00 -0.93
N TYR A 96 -10.49 -13.85 0.22
CA TYR A 96 -11.07 -14.98 0.95
C TYR A 96 -12.39 -15.49 0.39
N TYR A 97 -13.22 -14.58 -0.16
CA TYR A 97 -14.55 -14.90 -0.65
C TYR A 97 -14.59 -15.30 -2.11
N THR A 98 -13.56 -15.00 -2.91
CA THR A 98 -13.50 -15.41 -4.31
C THR A 98 -13.79 -16.91 -4.48
N PRO A 99 -13.12 -17.85 -3.79
CA PRO A 99 -13.40 -19.28 -3.95
C PRO A 99 -14.84 -19.65 -3.57
N ILE A 100 -15.41 -18.97 -2.58
CA ILE A 100 -16.78 -19.19 -2.10
C ILE A 100 -17.79 -18.71 -3.14
N ILE A 101 -17.60 -17.50 -3.68
CA ILE A 101 -18.43 -16.92 -4.73
C ILE A 101 -18.43 -17.84 -5.95
N LEU A 102 -17.26 -18.30 -6.40
CA LEU A 102 -17.16 -19.18 -7.57
C LEU A 102 -17.81 -20.55 -7.32
N LYS A 103 -17.66 -21.10 -6.11
CA LYS A 103 -18.32 -22.37 -5.75
C LYS A 103 -19.84 -22.23 -5.76
N ASN A 104 -20.37 -21.12 -5.23
CA ASN A 104 -21.80 -20.87 -5.13
C ASN A 104 -22.45 -20.61 -6.50
N THR A 105 -21.73 -20.06 -7.47
CA THR A 105 -22.23 -19.81 -8.82
C THR A 105 -22.15 -21.05 -9.74
N GLY A 106 -21.73 -22.21 -9.20
CA GLY A 106 -21.74 -23.51 -9.88
C GLY A 106 -20.39 -24.01 -10.39
N MET A 107 -19.27 -23.32 -10.11
CA MET A 107 -17.94 -23.85 -10.43
C MET A 107 -17.56 -24.96 -9.44
N GLY A 108 -17.19 -26.14 -9.97
CA GLY A 108 -16.71 -27.25 -9.16
C GLY A 108 -15.47 -26.88 -8.32
N THR A 109 -15.23 -27.61 -7.23
CA THR A 109 -14.14 -27.30 -6.28
C THR A 109 -12.77 -27.19 -6.94
N ASN A 110 -12.48 -28.03 -7.94
CA ASN A 110 -11.24 -27.97 -8.71
C ASN A 110 -11.10 -26.66 -9.53
N ALA A 111 -12.20 -26.16 -10.10
CA ALA A 111 -12.18 -24.91 -10.88
C ALA A 111 -11.99 -23.68 -9.97
N ALA A 112 -12.59 -23.68 -8.78
CA ALA A 112 -12.39 -22.62 -7.79
C ALA A 112 -10.93 -22.56 -7.27
N LEU A 113 -10.29 -23.71 -7.09
CA LEU A 113 -8.87 -23.79 -6.73
C LEU A 113 -7.98 -23.24 -7.87
N THR A 114 -8.24 -23.64 -9.12
CA THR A 114 -7.52 -23.10 -10.29
C THR A 114 -7.67 -21.59 -10.43
N ALA A 115 -8.87 -21.05 -10.17
CA ALA A 115 -9.10 -19.60 -10.17
C ALA A 115 -8.31 -18.87 -9.07
N THR A 116 -8.14 -19.51 -7.90
CA THR A 116 -7.33 -18.97 -6.80
C THR A 116 -5.85 -18.94 -7.15
N ILE A 117 -5.35 -19.98 -7.83
CA ILE A 117 -3.98 -20.00 -8.37
C ILE A 117 -3.82 -18.89 -9.42
N GLY A 118 -4.81 -18.74 -10.32
CA GLY A 118 -4.84 -17.66 -11.31
C GLY A 118 -4.76 -16.27 -10.68
N ASN A 119 -5.46 -16.03 -9.57
CA ASN A 119 -5.34 -14.80 -8.80
C ASN A 119 -3.90 -14.54 -8.31
N GLY A 120 -3.23 -15.57 -7.77
CA GLY A 120 -1.84 -15.44 -7.35
C GLY A 120 -0.91 -15.05 -8.50
N VAL A 121 -1.05 -15.69 -9.66
CA VAL A 121 -0.28 -15.38 -10.86
C VAL A 121 -0.54 -13.95 -11.35
N VAL A 122 -1.81 -13.55 -11.43
CA VAL A 122 -2.22 -12.19 -11.81
C VAL A 122 -1.65 -11.16 -10.83
N SER A 123 -1.65 -11.44 -9.53
CA SER A 123 -1.08 -10.56 -8.51
C SER A 123 0.42 -10.35 -8.68
N VAL A 124 1.18 -11.40 -9.02
CA VAL A 124 2.62 -11.30 -9.30
C VAL A 124 2.87 -10.45 -10.54
N ILE A 125 2.15 -10.73 -11.64
CA ILE A 125 2.27 -9.96 -12.89
C ILE A 125 1.89 -8.48 -12.64
N ALA A 126 0.79 -8.24 -11.94
CA ALA A 126 0.33 -6.90 -11.59
C ALA A 126 1.35 -6.14 -10.75
N THR A 127 2.02 -6.81 -9.80
CA THR A 127 3.07 -6.18 -8.99
C THR A 127 4.27 -5.78 -9.84
N LEU A 128 4.71 -6.63 -10.78
CA LEU A 128 5.79 -6.30 -11.71
C LEU A 128 5.45 -5.10 -12.60
N LEU A 129 4.22 -5.08 -13.14
CA LEU A 129 3.70 -3.93 -13.90
C LEU A 129 3.61 -2.68 -13.02
N GLY A 130 3.23 -2.82 -11.75
CA GLY A 130 3.14 -1.73 -10.78
C GLY A 130 4.50 -1.08 -10.51
N ILE A 131 5.55 -1.89 -10.34
CA ILE A 131 6.93 -1.39 -10.18
C ILE A 131 7.34 -0.56 -11.40
N TRP A 132 7.07 -1.04 -12.61
CA TRP A 132 7.32 -0.28 -13.83
C TRP A 132 6.49 1.02 -13.91
N ALA A 133 5.20 0.94 -13.55
CA ALA A 133 4.28 2.06 -13.64
C ALA A 133 4.61 3.18 -12.65
N ILE A 134 5.07 2.85 -11.43
CA ILE A 134 5.52 3.83 -10.41
C ILE A 134 6.65 4.72 -10.94
N GLY A 135 7.57 4.16 -11.72
CA GLY A 135 8.65 4.94 -12.33
C GLY A 135 8.12 5.96 -13.34
N ARG A 136 7.10 5.58 -14.12
CA ARG A 136 6.62 6.37 -15.25
C ARG A 136 5.52 7.38 -14.91
N TYR A 137 4.59 7.04 -14.02
CA TYR A 137 3.44 7.86 -13.66
C TYR A 137 3.60 8.52 -12.27
N GLY A 138 2.76 9.53 -11.98
CA GLY A 138 2.65 10.15 -10.66
C GLY A 138 1.93 9.24 -9.67
N ARG A 139 2.25 9.35 -8.37
CA ARG A 139 1.70 8.46 -7.33
C ARG A 139 0.20 8.71 -7.16
N ARG A 140 -0.21 9.98 -7.16
CA ARG A 140 -1.63 10.37 -7.09
C ARG A 140 -2.40 9.84 -8.29
N HIS A 141 -1.84 9.98 -9.50
CA HIS A 141 -2.48 9.49 -10.72
C HIS A 141 -2.66 7.96 -10.73
N LEU A 142 -1.63 7.20 -10.31
CA LEU A 142 -1.72 5.75 -10.15
C LEU A 142 -2.80 5.35 -9.14
N LEU A 143 -2.83 6.00 -7.97
CA LEU A 143 -3.81 5.67 -6.94
C LEU A 143 -5.25 5.97 -7.41
N MET A 144 -5.47 7.11 -8.07
CA MET A 144 -6.77 7.48 -8.63
C MET A 144 -7.22 6.51 -9.73
N THR A 145 -6.35 6.18 -10.69
CA THR A 145 -6.68 5.23 -11.77
C THR A 145 -6.98 3.83 -11.22
N GLY A 146 -6.22 3.38 -10.22
CA GLY A 146 -6.50 2.15 -9.49
C GLY A 146 -7.87 2.15 -8.83
N LEU A 147 -8.22 3.23 -8.11
CA LEU A 147 -9.50 3.34 -7.43
C LEU A 147 -10.68 3.41 -8.40
N VAL A 148 -10.57 4.14 -9.51
CA VAL A 148 -11.61 4.17 -10.56
C VAL A 148 -11.86 2.77 -11.10
N MET A 149 -10.81 2.03 -11.44
CA MET A 149 -10.95 0.66 -11.96
C MET A 149 -11.52 -0.29 -10.91
N VAL A 150 -11.14 -0.14 -9.64
CA VAL A 150 -11.71 -0.90 -8.53
C VAL A 150 -13.20 -0.64 -8.39
N ILE A 151 -13.64 0.62 -8.38
CA ILE A 151 -15.06 0.99 -8.29
C ILE A 151 -15.83 0.40 -9.46
N LEU A 152 -15.31 0.53 -10.69
CA LEU A 152 -15.96 -0.01 -11.89
C LEU A 152 -16.10 -1.54 -11.83
N MET A 153 -15.05 -2.25 -11.41
CA MET A 153 -15.09 -3.72 -11.33
C MET A 153 -15.95 -4.23 -10.18
N GLN A 154 -16.01 -3.52 -9.05
CA GLN A 154 -16.92 -3.85 -7.95
C GLN A 154 -18.38 -3.60 -8.33
N ALA A 155 -18.65 -2.48 -9.01
CA ALA A 155 -19.98 -2.20 -9.54
C ALA A 155 -20.39 -3.25 -10.58
N ALA A 156 -19.50 -3.59 -11.51
CA ALA A 156 -19.72 -4.63 -12.50
C ALA A 156 -19.98 -5.99 -11.85
N LEU A 157 -19.20 -6.38 -10.84
CA LEU A 157 -19.42 -7.63 -10.11
C LEU A 157 -20.79 -7.65 -9.41
N GLY A 158 -21.17 -6.57 -8.73
CA GLY A 158 -22.48 -6.44 -8.10
C GLY A 158 -23.63 -6.60 -9.12
N CYS A 159 -23.51 -5.94 -10.27
CA CYS A 159 -24.49 -6.07 -11.36
C CYS A 159 -24.53 -7.50 -11.94
N VAL A 160 -23.39 -8.13 -12.17
CA VAL A 160 -23.31 -9.51 -12.69
C VAL A 160 -23.97 -10.48 -11.73
N LEU A 161 -23.73 -10.35 -10.43
CA LEU A 161 -24.32 -11.24 -9.42
C LEU A 161 -25.83 -10.99 -9.22
N GLN A 162 -26.32 -9.78 -9.51
CA GLN A 162 -27.73 -9.42 -9.29
C GLN A 162 -28.62 -9.67 -10.52
N PHE A 163 -28.15 -9.33 -11.72
CA PHE A 163 -28.98 -9.31 -12.94
C PHE A 163 -28.76 -10.53 -13.85
N MET A 164 -27.64 -11.23 -13.71
CA MET A 164 -27.35 -12.38 -14.56
C MET A 164 -27.96 -13.67 -13.99
N PRO A 165 -28.55 -14.55 -14.83
CA PRO A 165 -29.02 -15.85 -14.37
C PRO A 165 -27.86 -16.71 -13.86
N GLN A 166 -28.15 -17.56 -12.86
CA GLN A 166 -27.21 -18.47 -12.19
C GLN A 166 -26.72 -19.57 -13.13
N ASN A 167 -25.77 -19.22 -14.00
CA ASN A 167 -25.19 -20.08 -15.02
C ASN A 167 -23.66 -20.00 -14.97
N LEU A 168 -22.97 -20.94 -15.63
CA LEU A 168 -21.50 -20.92 -15.75
C LEU A 168 -20.96 -19.60 -16.32
N THR A 169 -21.70 -18.95 -17.23
CA THR A 169 -21.32 -17.63 -17.78
C THR A 169 -21.24 -16.55 -16.71
N GLN A 170 -22.13 -16.56 -15.71
CA GLN A 170 -22.07 -15.65 -14.56
C GLN A 170 -20.81 -15.90 -13.73
N SER A 171 -20.47 -17.17 -13.50
CA SER A 171 -19.25 -17.55 -12.77
C SER A 171 -17.98 -17.02 -13.44
N TYR A 172 -17.85 -17.22 -14.76
CA TYR A 172 -16.68 -16.75 -15.50
C TYR A 172 -16.60 -15.23 -15.59
N THR A 173 -17.74 -14.55 -15.74
CA THR A 173 -17.79 -13.09 -15.78
C THR A 173 -17.46 -12.48 -14.43
N ALA A 174 -18.01 -13.04 -13.33
CA ALA A 174 -17.69 -12.65 -11.98
C ALA A 174 -16.20 -12.86 -11.67
N LEU A 175 -15.64 -14.00 -12.09
CA LEU A 175 -14.20 -14.27 -11.98
C LEU A 175 -13.38 -13.21 -12.74
N ALA A 176 -13.75 -12.88 -13.97
CA ALA A 176 -13.06 -11.85 -14.74
C ALA A 176 -13.08 -10.49 -14.03
N CYS A 177 -14.22 -10.05 -13.49
CA CYS A 177 -14.33 -8.83 -12.70
C CYS A 177 -13.41 -8.84 -11.48
N ILE A 178 -13.37 -9.97 -10.75
CA ILE A 178 -12.51 -10.14 -9.57
C ILE A 178 -11.03 -10.08 -9.96
N LEU A 179 -10.62 -10.77 -11.03
CA LEU A 179 -9.23 -10.79 -11.48
C LEU A 179 -8.76 -9.40 -11.93
N VAL A 180 -9.60 -8.65 -12.66
CA VAL A 180 -9.28 -7.27 -13.05
C VAL A 180 -9.23 -6.36 -11.83
N PHE A 181 -10.17 -6.50 -10.89
CA PHE A 181 -10.12 -5.79 -9.61
C PHE A 181 -8.80 -6.04 -8.88
N LEU A 182 -8.37 -7.30 -8.75
CA LEU A 182 -7.13 -7.66 -8.07
C LEU A 182 -5.89 -7.19 -8.82
N LEU A 183 -5.91 -7.21 -10.15
CA LEU A 183 -4.85 -6.65 -10.99
C LEU A 183 -4.61 -5.16 -10.67
N PHE A 184 -5.66 -4.34 -10.67
CA PHE A 184 -5.51 -2.91 -10.38
C PHE A 184 -5.19 -2.62 -8.91
N MET A 185 -5.70 -3.44 -7.98
CA MET A 185 -5.32 -3.37 -6.57
C MET A 185 -3.81 -3.56 -6.38
N GLN A 186 -3.22 -4.59 -7.02
CA GLN A 186 -1.80 -4.91 -6.85
C GLN A 186 -0.87 -4.10 -7.76
N MET A 187 -1.35 -3.62 -8.90
CA MET A 187 -0.55 -2.77 -9.79
C MET A 187 -0.49 -1.32 -9.27
N CYS A 188 -1.62 -0.78 -8.82
CA CYS A 188 -1.73 0.64 -8.51
C CYS A 188 -1.79 0.93 -7.02
N ILE A 189 -2.69 0.29 -6.27
CA ILE A 189 -3.02 0.74 -4.91
C ILE A 189 -2.01 0.24 -3.88
N SER A 190 -1.73 -1.06 -3.85
CA SER A 190 -0.86 -1.66 -2.84
C SER A 190 0.58 -1.12 -2.88
N PRO A 191 1.27 -1.06 -4.04
CA PRO A 191 2.64 -0.54 -4.09
C PRO A 191 2.73 0.95 -3.76
N VAL A 192 1.77 1.75 -4.24
CA VAL A 192 1.75 3.19 -4.03
C VAL A 192 1.45 3.54 -2.57
N TYR A 193 0.58 2.80 -1.89
CA TYR A 193 0.33 2.98 -0.45
C TYR A 193 1.62 2.92 0.37
N TRP A 194 2.38 1.83 0.23
CA TRP A 194 3.64 1.63 0.97
C TRP A 194 4.71 2.65 0.57
N LEU A 195 4.77 2.99 -0.72
CA LEU A 195 5.70 4.00 -1.21
C LEU A 195 5.40 5.38 -0.60
N LEU A 196 4.14 5.79 -0.59
CA LEU A 196 3.71 7.07 -0.01
C LEU A 196 4.01 7.17 1.48
N MET A 197 3.87 6.11 2.26
CA MET A 197 4.29 6.12 3.68
C MET A 197 5.78 6.44 3.82
N SER A 198 6.62 5.96 2.89
CA SER A 198 8.05 6.22 2.92
C SER A 198 8.45 7.60 2.37
N GLU A 199 7.68 8.14 1.41
CA GLU A 199 7.92 9.45 0.76
C GLU A 199 7.34 10.62 1.58
N LEU A 200 6.19 10.44 2.26
CA LEU A 200 5.49 11.50 2.99
C LEU A 200 6.06 11.73 4.39
N PHE A 201 6.54 10.68 5.07
CA PHE A 201 6.93 10.79 6.46
C PHE A 201 8.39 11.24 6.66
N PRO A 202 8.63 12.30 7.46
CA PRO A 202 9.97 12.81 7.72
C PRO A 202 10.81 11.78 8.48
N MET A 203 12.10 11.65 8.10
CA MET A 203 12.97 10.57 8.56
C MET A 203 13.02 10.41 10.09
N GLN A 204 13.01 11.50 10.85
CA GLN A 204 13.17 11.50 12.30
C GLN A 204 12.01 10.82 13.05
N VAL A 205 10.78 10.92 12.53
CA VAL A 205 9.57 10.35 13.15
C VAL A 205 8.90 9.29 12.27
N ARG A 206 9.50 8.95 11.12
CA ARG A 206 8.96 8.00 10.15
C ARG A 206 8.59 6.67 10.78
N GLY A 207 9.44 6.12 11.64
CA GLY A 207 9.16 4.85 12.31
C GLY A 207 7.85 4.88 13.12
N LEU A 208 7.66 5.94 13.91
CA LEU A 208 6.45 6.11 14.73
C LEU A 208 5.20 6.37 13.87
N LEU A 209 5.30 7.24 12.87
CA LEU A 209 4.19 7.55 11.96
C LEU A 209 3.77 6.34 11.13
N THR A 210 4.75 5.62 10.57
CA THR A 210 4.50 4.40 9.79
C THR A 210 3.89 3.33 10.69
N GLY A 211 4.44 3.09 11.87
CA GLY A 211 3.90 2.11 12.82
C GLY A 211 2.46 2.42 13.22
N THR A 212 2.15 3.69 13.49
CA THR A 212 0.79 4.13 13.85
C THR A 212 -0.18 3.99 12.67
N ALA A 213 0.21 4.44 11.47
CA ALA A 213 -0.61 4.34 10.27
C ALA A 213 -0.90 2.88 9.89
N VAL A 214 0.12 2.01 9.94
CA VAL A 214 -0.01 0.57 9.67
C VAL A 214 -0.87 -0.11 10.74
N SER A 215 -0.73 0.26 12.02
CA SER A 215 -1.60 -0.28 13.08
C SER A 215 -3.07 0.06 12.82
N MET A 216 -3.36 1.32 12.45
CA MET A 216 -4.72 1.73 12.09
C MET A 216 -5.22 1.05 10.81
N GLN A 217 -4.34 0.86 9.83
CA GLN A 217 -4.65 0.08 8.62
C GLN A 217 -5.07 -1.36 8.96
N TRP A 218 -4.38 -2.03 9.89
CA TRP A 218 -4.77 -3.37 10.34
C TRP A 218 -6.09 -3.37 11.11
N LEU A 219 -6.40 -2.32 11.86
CA LEU A 219 -7.73 -2.16 12.47
C LEU A 219 -8.82 -2.03 11.41
N PHE A 220 -8.62 -1.20 10.38
CA PHE A 220 -9.57 -1.12 9.26
C PHE A 220 -9.71 -2.45 8.52
N ASN A 221 -8.61 -3.17 8.37
CA ASN A 221 -8.64 -4.51 7.80
C ASN A 221 -9.53 -5.45 8.60
N ALA A 222 -9.33 -5.51 9.92
CA ALA A 222 -10.14 -6.33 10.81
C ALA A 222 -11.62 -5.94 10.73
N SER A 223 -11.93 -4.63 10.78
CA SER A 223 -13.30 -4.14 10.65
C SER A 223 -13.96 -4.60 9.35
N VAL A 224 -13.27 -4.49 8.22
CA VAL A 224 -13.79 -4.96 6.92
C VAL A 224 -13.93 -6.48 6.90
N ALA A 225 -12.94 -7.22 7.44
CA ALA A 225 -12.97 -8.68 7.48
C ALA A 225 -14.12 -9.24 8.33
N PHE A 226 -14.50 -8.57 9.41
CA PHE A 226 -15.65 -8.98 10.24
C PHE A 226 -16.99 -8.48 9.69
N THR A 227 -17.03 -7.29 9.09
CA THR A 227 -18.29 -6.70 8.60
C THR A 227 -18.70 -7.29 7.24
N PHE A 228 -17.75 -7.63 6.38
CA PHE A 228 -18.03 -8.14 5.02
C PHE A 228 -18.87 -9.44 5.02
N PRO A 229 -18.54 -10.48 5.81
CA PRO A 229 -19.37 -11.68 5.94
C PRO A 229 -20.81 -11.37 6.31
N ILE A 230 -20.99 -10.50 7.32
CA ILE A 230 -22.30 -10.10 7.84
C ILE A 230 -23.09 -9.35 6.78
N ALA A 231 -22.44 -8.44 6.04
CA ALA A 231 -23.06 -7.71 4.94
C ALA A 231 -23.51 -8.66 3.82
N VAL A 232 -22.68 -9.63 3.43
CA VAL A 232 -23.05 -10.62 2.41
C VAL A 232 -24.21 -11.50 2.87
N ASP A 233 -24.24 -11.92 4.14
CA ASP A 233 -25.32 -12.76 4.68
C ASP A 233 -26.66 -12.01 4.80
N THR A 234 -26.62 -10.74 5.20
CA THR A 234 -27.83 -9.92 5.43
C THR A 234 -28.35 -9.20 4.18
N ILE A 235 -27.44 -8.64 3.37
CA ILE A 235 -27.77 -7.82 2.19
C ILE A 235 -27.69 -8.66 0.90
N GLY A 236 -26.82 -9.68 0.85
CA GLY A 236 -26.59 -10.49 -0.33
C GLY A 236 -25.72 -9.79 -1.38
N ASN A 237 -26.00 -10.06 -2.66
CA ASN A 237 -25.23 -9.57 -3.81
C ASN A 237 -25.09 -8.03 -3.92
N PRO A 238 -26.05 -7.19 -3.46
CA PRO A 238 -25.88 -5.73 -3.46
C PRO A 238 -24.73 -5.22 -2.57
N THR A 239 -24.17 -6.05 -1.69
CA THR A 239 -23.00 -5.70 -0.86
C THR A 239 -21.85 -5.14 -1.71
N PHE A 240 -21.60 -5.71 -2.89
CA PHE A 240 -20.53 -5.25 -3.78
C PHE A 240 -20.76 -3.81 -4.31
N LEU A 241 -22.02 -3.42 -4.52
CA LEU A 241 -22.37 -2.05 -4.92
C LEU A 241 -22.16 -1.05 -3.77
N ILE A 242 -22.44 -1.47 -2.53
CA ILE A 242 -22.20 -0.66 -1.34
C ILE A 242 -20.69 -0.40 -1.19
N PHE A 243 -19.86 -1.42 -1.36
CA PHE A 243 -18.40 -1.25 -1.36
C PHE A 243 -17.93 -0.33 -2.50
N ALA A 244 -18.52 -0.45 -3.71
CA ALA A 244 -18.22 0.47 -4.80
C ALA A 244 -18.54 1.93 -4.43
N ALA A 245 -19.70 2.18 -3.82
CA ALA A 245 -20.11 3.51 -3.36
C ALA A 245 -19.17 4.07 -2.28
N ILE A 246 -18.73 3.24 -1.33
CA ILE A 246 -17.76 3.65 -0.32
C ILE A 246 -16.40 3.97 -0.96
N ASN A 247 -16.00 3.22 -1.98
CA ASN A 247 -14.76 3.48 -2.71
C ASN A 247 -14.81 4.77 -3.54
N VAL A 248 -16.00 5.25 -3.96
CA VAL A 248 -16.15 6.61 -4.51
C VAL A 248 -15.75 7.68 -3.49
N GLY A 249 -16.16 7.52 -2.22
CA GLY A 249 -15.71 8.40 -1.14
C GLY A 249 -14.18 8.37 -0.95
N SER A 250 -13.58 7.18 -1.07
CA SER A 250 -12.12 7.03 -1.05
C SER A 250 -11.41 7.71 -2.24
N LEU A 251 -12.01 7.65 -3.44
CA LEU A 251 -11.50 8.36 -4.61
C LEU A 251 -11.56 9.88 -4.42
N ILE A 252 -12.65 10.40 -3.84
CA ILE A 252 -12.78 11.82 -3.50
C ILE A 252 -11.73 12.24 -2.47
N PHE A 253 -11.52 11.43 -1.43
CA PHE A 253 -10.47 11.67 -0.43
C PHE A 253 -9.08 11.76 -1.07
N VAL A 254 -8.73 10.80 -1.93
CA VAL A 254 -7.45 10.83 -2.67
C VAL A 254 -7.35 12.05 -3.57
N PHE A 255 -8.45 12.44 -4.23
CA PHE A 255 -8.47 13.61 -5.09
C PHE A 255 -8.25 14.92 -4.31
N LEU A 256 -8.85 15.07 -3.13
CA LEU A 256 -8.79 16.33 -2.37
C LEU A 256 -7.58 16.41 -1.44
N CYS A 257 -7.20 15.31 -0.78
CA CYS A 257 -6.25 15.34 0.33
C CYS A 257 -4.83 14.86 -0.04
N LEU A 258 -4.66 14.15 -1.16
CA LEU A 258 -3.35 13.61 -1.53
C LEU A 258 -2.56 14.56 -2.45
N PRO A 259 -1.45 15.16 -1.98
CA PRO A 259 -0.56 15.91 -2.85
C PRO A 259 0.23 14.98 -3.78
N GLU A 260 0.60 15.45 -4.97
CA GLU A 260 1.52 14.71 -5.83
C GLU A 260 2.94 14.76 -5.26
N THR A 261 3.52 13.58 -4.98
CA THR A 261 4.84 13.41 -4.35
C THR A 261 5.97 13.18 -5.36
N LYS A 262 5.64 12.83 -6.62
CA LYS A 262 6.66 12.51 -7.61
C LYS A 262 7.62 13.68 -7.85
N GLY A 263 8.91 13.41 -7.67
CA GLY A 263 9.99 14.36 -7.97
C GLY A 263 10.12 15.53 -6.99
N LYS A 264 9.43 15.49 -5.84
CA LYS A 264 9.50 16.54 -4.83
C LYS A 264 10.35 16.11 -3.64
N SER A 265 11.13 17.04 -3.09
CA SER A 265 11.83 16.80 -1.82
C SER A 265 10.84 16.84 -0.65
N LEU A 266 11.20 16.20 0.46
CA LEU A 266 10.43 16.25 1.72
C LEU A 266 10.16 17.70 2.16
N GLU A 267 11.13 18.60 1.96
CA GLU A 267 11.02 20.01 2.33
C GLU A 267 10.06 20.78 1.42
N GLN A 268 9.95 20.40 0.13
CA GLN A 268 8.96 20.94 -0.78
C GLN A 268 7.56 20.47 -0.42
N ILE A 269 7.40 19.21 -0.02
CA ILE A 269 6.14 18.65 0.48
C ILE A 269 5.74 19.35 1.78
N GLU A 270 6.69 19.58 2.69
CA GLU A 270 6.47 20.33 3.93
C GLU A 270 6.03 21.77 3.66
N LYS A 271 6.74 22.50 2.78
CA LYS A 271 6.37 23.88 2.39
C LYS A 271 4.99 23.94 1.75
N HIS A 272 4.64 22.95 0.92
CA HIS A 272 3.32 22.86 0.30
C HIS A 272 2.23 22.60 1.33
N LEU A 273 2.43 21.65 2.24
CA LEU A 273 1.49 21.34 3.33
C LEU A 273 1.35 22.48 4.36
N LYS A 274 2.38 23.30 4.53
CA LYS A 274 2.35 24.52 5.37
C LYS A 274 1.69 25.71 4.67
N LYS A 275 1.62 25.75 3.33
CA LYS A 275 1.04 26.86 2.56
C LYS A 275 -0.41 26.63 2.15
N GLU A 276 -0.82 25.39 1.85
CA GLU A 276 -2.17 25.11 1.34
C GLU A 276 -3.19 24.73 2.43
N LEU A 277 -2.79 24.52 3.68
CA LEU A 277 -3.65 24.04 4.77
C LEU A 277 -3.29 24.63 6.12
#